data_AF-A0A699R013-F1
#
_entry.id   AF-A0A699R013-F1
#
_cell.length_a   1.000
_cell.length_b   1.000
_cell.length_c   1.000
_cell.angle_alpha   90.00
_cell.angle_beta   90.00
_cell.angle_gamma   90.00
#
_symmetry.space_group_name_H-M   'P 1'
#
loop_
_entity.id
_entity.type
_entity.pdbx_description
1 polymer ?
#
loop_
_entity_poly.entity_id
_entity_poly.type
_entity_poly.pdbx_seq_one_letter_code
_entity_poly.pdbx_strand_id
1 'polypeptide(L)'
;SLELLMKGSGKTLERRKEDMFDEYERFQANGNESIQAYFIRFHKLVNDMKVTQIDLPKHQMNTKFVNNLPAYWSKYVTHIKNVMNMSADNYVDIFTHLRTYEPHALKSLKKLEQSSSSDDAKAEAFLADVECTAPYEGQLAMTTTNMFQANHEDAYDSDVDDGPDASIAFMANFSSACSPSSSNNISIN
;
A
#
# COMPACT_ATOMS: atom_id res chain seq x y z
N SER A 1 -11.73 -44.86 6.91
CA SER A 1 -11.88 -43.54 6.25
C SER A 1 -10.62 -42.71 6.42
N LEU A 2 -9.66 -42.84 5.50
CA LEU A 2 -8.44 -42.00 5.44
C LEU A 2 -8.66 -40.72 4.60
N GLU A 3 -9.68 -40.70 3.73
CA GLU A 3 -10.02 -39.56 2.88
C GLU A 3 -10.49 -38.31 3.65
N LEU A 4 -11.08 -38.48 4.84
CA LEU A 4 -11.51 -37.37 5.69
C LEU A 4 -10.35 -36.68 6.41
N LEU A 5 -9.23 -37.38 6.64
CA LEU A 5 -8.04 -36.81 7.29
C LEU A 5 -7.19 -35.98 6.31
N MET A 6 -7.19 -36.34 5.02
CA MET A 6 -6.42 -35.63 3.99
C MET A 6 -7.08 -34.32 3.52
N LYS A 7 -8.40 -34.16 3.71
CA LYS A 7 -9.12 -32.94 3.31
C LYS A 7 -8.96 -31.77 4.28
N GLY A 8 -8.25 -31.98 5.40
CA GLY A 8 -7.94 -30.95 6.40
C GLY A 8 -6.51 -30.38 6.31
N SER A 9 -5.59 -31.03 5.59
CA SER A 9 -4.19 -30.58 5.46
C SER A 9 -3.94 -29.62 4.30
N GLY A 10 -4.54 -29.87 3.12
CA GLY A 10 -5.02 -28.77 2.26
C GLY A 10 -6.12 -28.01 3.01
N LYS A 11 -6.81 -26.98 2.57
CA LYS A 11 -7.54 -26.04 3.47
C LYS A 11 -6.66 -25.33 4.50
N THR A 12 -5.84 -26.02 5.30
CA THR A 12 -4.94 -25.40 6.28
C THR A 12 -3.72 -24.78 5.60
N LEU A 13 -3.16 -25.43 4.57
CA LEU A 13 -2.07 -24.84 3.78
C LEU A 13 -2.57 -23.67 2.92
N GLU A 14 -3.71 -23.83 2.26
CA GLU A 14 -4.34 -22.79 1.45
C GLU A 14 -4.69 -21.57 2.30
N ARG A 15 -5.30 -21.76 3.47
CA ARG A 15 -5.55 -20.68 4.43
C ARG A 15 -4.27 -19.98 4.88
N ARG A 16 -3.20 -20.74 5.13
CA ARG A 16 -1.89 -20.15 5.47
C ARG A 16 -1.31 -19.34 4.30
N LYS A 17 -1.54 -19.77 3.06
CA LYS A 17 -1.12 -19.01 1.87
C LYS A 17 -1.91 -17.71 1.74
N GLU A 18 -3.22 -17.75 1.97
CA GLU A 18 -4.08 -16.57 2.01
C GLU A 18 -3.62 -15.58 3.08
N ASP A 19 -3.47 -16.04 4.34
CA ASP A 19 -3.02 -15.19 5.46
C ASP A 19 -1.65 -14.54 5.17
N MET A 20 -0.72 -15.28 4.56
CA MET A 20 0.61 -14.77 4.20
C MET A 20 0.56 -13.77 3.04
N PHE A 21 -0.34 -13.97 2.08
CA PHE A 21 -0.53 -13.04 0.97
C PHE A 21 -1.19 -11.74 1.46
N ASP A 22 -2.12 -11.80 2.42
CA ASP A 22 -2.68 -10.63 3.08
C ASP A 22 -1.61 -9.84 3.84
N GLU A 23 -0.69 -10.52 4.52
CA GLU A 23 0.45 -9.87 5.18
C GLU A 23 1.37 -9.19 4.16
N TYR A 24 1.65 -9.85 3.03
CA TYR A 24 2.38 -9.26 1.92
C TYR A 24 1.68 -8.02 1.37
N GLU A 25 0.36 -8.08 1.18
CA GLU A 25 -0.39 -6.96 0.62
C GLU A 25 -0.38 -5.73 1.54
N ARG A 26 -0.51 -5.96 2.85
CA ARG A 26 -0.48 -4.92 3.88
C ARG A 26 0.93 -4.41 4.20
N PHE A 27 1.97 -5.05 3.68
CA PHE A 27 3.34 -4.68 3.99
C PHE A 27 3.67 -3.27 3.47
N GLN A 28 4.04 -2.39 4.39
CA GLN A 28 4.47 -1.02 4.11
C GLN A 28 5.55 -0.56 5.09
N ALA A 29 6.28 0.50 4.77
CA ALA A 29 7.21 1.10 5.71
C ALA A 29 6.53 1.66 6.96
N ASN A 30 7.22 1.57 8.09
CA ASN A 30 6.81 2.11 9.37
C ASN A 30 7.42 3.50 9.54
N GLY A 31 6.60 4.55 9.46
CA GLY A 31 7.02 5.94 9.72
C GLY A 31 8.32 6.31 9.01
N ASN A 32 9.32 6.74 9.80
CA ASN A 32 10.64 7.13 9.31
C ASN A 32 11.72 6.07 9.59
N GLU A 33 11.37 4.78 9.62
CA GLU A 33 12.36 3.72 9.84
C GLU A 33 13.54 3.79 8.86
N SER A 34 14.68 3.24 9.26
CA SER A 34 15.86 3.18 8.40
C SER A 34 15.67 2.15 7.27
N ILE A 35 16.38 2.36 6.15
CA ILE A 35 16.39 1.42 5.03
C ILE A 35 16.83 0.02 5.45
N GLN A 36 17.75 -0.08 6.44
CA GLN A 36 18.20 -1.34 6.99
C GLN A 36 17.09 -2.06 7.77
N ALA A 37 16.36 -1.34 8.63
CA ALA A 37 15.25 -1.92 9.40
C ALA A 37 14.14 -2.40 8.47
N TYR A 38 13.78 -1.58 7.49
CA TYR A 38 12.83 -1.93 6.43
C TYR A 38 13.25 -3.20 5.67
N PHE A 39 14.51 -3.26 5.22
CA PHE A 39 15.05 -4.42 4.51
C PHE A 39 14.97 -5.70 5.33
N ILE A 40 15.30 -5.65 6.63
CA ILE A 40 15.23 -6.83 7.50
C ILE A 40 13.79 -7.36 7.58
N ARG A 41 12.78 -6.47 7.74
CA ARG A 41 11.38 -6.92 7.77
C ARG A 41 10.91 -7.47 6.44
N PHE A 42 11.23 -6.79 5.33
CA PHE A 42 10.85 -7.26 4.00
C PHE A 42 11.52 -8.61 3.68
N HIS A 43 12.80 -8.76 4.03
CA HIS A 43 13.53 -10.01 3.84
C HIS A 43 12.93 -11.16 4.66
N LYS A 44 12.48 -10.88 5.89
CA LYS A 44 11.74 -11.85 6.71
C LYS A 44 10.43 -12.27 6.01
N LEU A 45 9.62 -11.31 5.57
CA LEU A 45 8.38 -11.58 4.83
C LEU A 45 8.63 -12.44 3.57
N VAL A 46 9.68 -12.15 2.81
CA VAL A 46 10.06 -12.95 1.63
C VAL A 46 10.43 -14.38 2.00
N ASN A 47 11.13 -14.58 3.11
CA ASN A 47 11.47 -15.92 3.58
C ASN A 47 10.22 -16.67 4.07
N ASP A 48 9.32 -15.99 4.78
CA ASP A 48 8.07 -16.58 5.26
C ASP A 48 7.16 -16.98 4.07
N MET A 49 7.11 -16.17 3.01
CA MET A 49 6.43 -16.53 1.75
C MET A 49 7.03 -17.76 1.07
N LYS A 50 8.36 -17.90 1.05
CA LYS A 50 9.01 -19.09 0.49
C LYS A 50 8.68 -20.34 1.29
N VAL A 51 8.61 -20.23 2.62
CA VAL A 51 8.21 -21.34 3.51
C VAL A 51 6.76 -21.76 3.25
N THR A 52 5.87 -20.81 2.94
CA THR A 52 4.48 -21.12 2.56
C THR A 52 4.31 -21.53 1.10
N GLN A 53 5.40 -21.67 0.33
CA GLN A 53 5.38 -22.02 -1.10
C GLN A 53 4.59 -21.01 -1.95
N ILE A 54 4.68 -19.73 -1.61
CA ILE A 54 4.23 -18.63 -2.46
C ILE A 54 5.42 -18.21 -3.31
N ASP A 55 5.28 -18.38 -4.63
CA ASP A 55 6.27 -17.90 -5.60
C ASP A 55 5.71 -16.65 -6.30
N LEU A 56 6.50 -15.58 -6.30
CA LEU A 56 6.13 -14.31 -6.93
C LEU A 56 7.18 -13.94 -7.98
N PRO A 57 6.76 -13.41 -9.14
CA PRO A 57 7.69 -12.87 -10.12
C PRO A 57 8.60 -11.81 -9.49
N LYS A 58 9.88 -11.81 -9.88
CA LYS A 58 10.87 -10.80 -9.43
C LYS A 58 10.35 -9.37 -9.58
N HIS A 59 9.75 -9.06 -10.72
CA HIS A 59 9.15 -7.75 -10.97
C HIS A 59 8.14 -7.34 -9.91
N GLN A 60 7.25 -8.24 -9.51
CA GLN A 60 6.23 -7.98 -8.48
C GLN A 60 6.89 -7.75 -7.12
N MET A 61 7.84 -8.63 -6.74
CA MET A 61 8.58 -8.50 -5.48
C MET A 61 9.37 -7.19 -5.41
N ASN A 62 10.12 -6.87 -6.47
CA ASN A 62 10.97 -5.69 -6.55
C ASN A 62 10.13 -4.41 -6.53
N THR A 63 9.01 -4.40 -7.26
CA THR A 63 8.08 -3.27 -7.28
C THR A 63 7.45 -3.05 -5.90
N LYS A 64 7.02 -4.12 -5.22
CA LYS A 64 6.50 -4.04 -3.85
C LYS A 64 7.57 -3.53 -2.89
N PHE A 65 8.81 -3.99 -3.00
CA PHE A 65 9.93 -3.53 -2.17
C PHE A 65 10.17 -2.02 -2.31
N VAL A 66 10.23 -1.48 -3.53
CA VAL A 66 10.56 -0.05 -3.74
C VAL A 66 9.37 0.88 -3.51
N ASN A 67 8.15 0.46 -3.80
CA ASN A 67 6.95 1.30 -3.64
C ASN A 67 6.57 1.53 -2.19
N ASN A 68 6.95 0.60 -1.30
CA ASN A 68 6.58 0.63 0.10
C ASN A 68 7.66 1.23 1.01
N LEU A 69 8.68 1.88 0.44
CA LEU A 69 9.71 2.56 1.21
C LEU A 69 9.16 3.79 1.94
N PRO A 70 9.79 4.24 3.05
CA PRO A 70 9.41 5.48 3.71
C PRO A 70 9.40 6.67 2.74
N ALA A 71 8.47 7.61 2.92
CA ALA A 71 8.25 8.72 1.97
C ALA A 71 9.51 9.57 1.69
N TYR A 72 10.43 9.70 2.65
CA TYR A 72 11.69 10.42 2.46
C TYR A 72 12.64 9.77 1.44
N TRP A 73 12.36 8.54 0.98
CA TRP A 73 13.05 7.84 -0.10
C TRP A 73 12.47 8.10 -1.50
N SER A 74 11.34 8.81 -1.64
CA SER A 74 10.59 8.93 -2.91
C SER A 74 11.44 9.30 -4.12
N LYS A 75 12.38 10.25 -3.96
CA LYS A 75 13.31 10.65 -5.04
C LYS A 75 14.19 9.48 -5.51
N TYR A 76 14.68 8.68 -4.59
CA TYR A 76 15.54 7.53 -4.88
C TYR A 76 14.73 6.36 -5.43
N VAL A 77 13.49 6.17 -5.00
CA VAL A 77 12.57 5.18 -5.61
C VAL A 77 12.45 5.41 -7.11
N THR A 78 12.20 6.66 -7.52
CA THR A 78 12.15 7.03 -8.95
C THR A 78 13.48 6.77 -9.64
N HIS A 79 14.60 7.12 -9.02
CA HIS A 79 15.93 6.87 -9.59
C HIS A 79 16.18 5.37 -9.82
N ILE A 80 15.95 4.55 -8.80
CA ILE A 80 16.10 3.09 -8.87
C ILE A 80 15.26 2.48 -9.99
N LYS A 81 13.99 2.88 -10.11
CA LYS A 81 13.10 2.42 -11.18
C LYS A 81 13.61 2.72 -12.59
N ASN A 82 14.43 3.76 -12.74
CA ASN A 82 14.98 4.15 -14.03
C ASN A 82 16.33 3.47 -14.34
N VAL A 83 17.13 3.14 -13.32
CA VAL A 83 18.50 2.61 -13.52
C VAL A 83 18.60 1.10 -13.33
N MET A 84 17.75 0.51 -12.50
CA MET A 84 17.76 -0.93 -12.21
C MET A 84 16.72 -1.66 -13.07
N ASN A 85 16.99 -2.92 -13.40
CA ASN A 85 16.05 -3.75 -14.14
C ASN A 85 15.12 -4.49 -13.18
N MET A 86 13.90 -3.97 -13.01
CA MET A 86 12.89 -4.54 -12.11
C MET A 86 12.56 -6.02 -12.37
N SER A 87 12.75 -6.51 -13.59
CA SER A 87 12.43 -7.89 -13.96
C SER A 87 13.61 -8.85 -13.84
N ALA A 88 14.85 -8.36 -13.92
CA ALA A 88 16.06 -9.19 -13.92
C ALA A 88 16.78 -9.21 -12.57
N ASP A 89 16.96 -8.02 -11.98
CA ASP A 89 17.66 -7.84 -10.71
C ASP A 89 16.83 -8.40 -9.56
N ASN A 90 17.47 -8.64 -8.41
CA ASN A 90 16.75 -9.07 -7.22
C ASN A 90 16.67 -7.92 -6.18
N TYR A 91 15.68 -7.95 -5.29
CA TYR A 91 15.48 -6.89 -4.30
C TYR A 91 16.67 -6.66 -3.35
N VAL A 92 17.56 -7.65 -3.17
CA VAL A 92 18.80 -7.50 -2.40
C VAL A 92 19.83 -6.65 -3.17
N ASP A 93 19.91 -6.79 -4.50
CA ASP A 93 20.75 -5.93 -5.35
C ASP A 93 20.21 -4.50 -5.32
N ILE A 94 18.89 -4.34 -5.44
CA ILE A 94 18.21 -3.04 -5.33
C ILE A 94 18.49 -2.39 -3.97
N PHE A 95 18.37 -3.15 -2.88
CA PHE A 95 18.70 -2.69 -1.54
C PHE A 95 20.17 -2.23 -1.44
N THR A 96 21.09 -3.02 -1.98
CA THR A 96 22.53 -2.69 -1.99
C THR A 96 22.78 -1.36 -2.69
N HIS A 97 22.12 -1.13 -3.82
CA HIS A 97 22.20 0.13 -4.56
C HIS A 97 21.56 1.30 -3.79
N LEU A 98 20.35 1.11 -3.23
CA LEU A 98 19.67 2.11 -2.41
C LEU A 98 20.51 2.57 -1.21
N ARG A 99 21.23 1.64 -0.57
CA ARG A 99 22.06 1.92 0.60
C ARG A 99 23.14 2.98 0.33
N THR A 100 23.60 3.10 -0.91
CA THR A 100 24.58 4.14 -1.29
C THR A 100 24.04 5.58 -1.13
N TYR A 101 22.71 5.74 -1.15
CA TYR A 101 22.04 7.03 -1.02
C TYR A 101 21.57 7.36 0.40
N GLU A 102 21.78 6.48 1.37
CA GLU A 102 21.28 6.64 2.74
C GLU A 102 21.64 8.00 3.37
N PRO A 103 22.89 8.52 3.29
CA PRO A 103 23.21 9.84 3.85
C PRO A 103 22.38 10.98 3.22
N HIS A 104 22.08 10.87 1.93
CA HIS A 104 21.30 11.87 1.20
C HIS A 104 19.79 11.76 1.48
N ALA A 105 19.28 10.54 1.65
CA ALA A 105 17.90 10.30 2.08
C ALA A 105 17.66 10.86 3.50
N LEU A 106 18.57 10.59 4.44
CA LEU A 106 18.49 11.13 5.80
C LEU A 106 18.58 12.66 5.84
N LYS A 107 19.37 13.28 4.95
CA LYS A 107 19.38 14.74 4.81
C LYS A 107 18.03 15.28 4.34
N SER A 108 17.38 14.58 3.40
CA SER A 108 16.04 14.95 2.91
C SER A 108 14.99 14.83 4.02
N LEU A 109 15.08 13.79 4.85
CA LEU A 109 14.22 13.61 6.02
C LEU A 109 14.35 14.76 7.02
N LYS A 110 15.57 15.11 7.43
CA LYS A 110 15.81 16.22 8.38
C LYS A 110 15.24 17.55 7.86
N LYS A 111 15.34 17.80 6.55
CA LYS A 111 14.78 19.00 5.93
C LYS A 111 13.25 19.01 6.03
N LEU A 112 12.61 17.86 5.84
CA LEU A 112 11.15 17.71 5.93
C LEU A 112 10.64 18.00 7.35
N GLU A 113 11.34 17.46 8.36
CA GLU A 113 11.02 17.69 9.78
C GLU A 113 11.21 19.15 10.22
N GLN A 114 12.23 19.83 9.67
CA GLN A 114 12.46 21.25 9.94
C GLN A 114 11.42 22.16 9.30
N SER A 115 10.90 21.80 8.11
CA SER A 115 9.83 22.55 7.48
C SER A 115 8.49 22.44 8.23
N SER A 116 8.20 21.30 8.87
CA SER A 116 6.94 21.15 9.63
C SER A 116 6.93 21.89 10.97
N SER A 117 8.09 22.21 11.55
CA SER A 117 8.19 22.89 12.85
C SER A 117 8.07 24.43 12.76
N SER A 118 8.06 25.01 11.56
CA SER A 118 8.08 26.48 11.37
C SER A 118 6.69 27.13 11.29
N ASP A 119 5.63 26.35 11.08
CA ASP A 119 4.29 26.89 10.83
C ASP A 119 3.46 27.06 12.11
N ASP A 120 3.77 26.33 13.18
CA ASP A 120 3.06 26.41 14.46
C ASP A 120 3.38 27.70 15.24
N ALA A 121 4.63 28.19 15.18
CA ALA A 121 5.03 29.42 15.88
C ALA A 121 4.34 30.68 15.33
N LYS A 122 3.86 30.63 14.08
CA LYS A 122 3.19 31.76 13.42
C LYS A 122 1.68 31.77 13.68
N ALA A 123 1.07 30.62 13.94
CA ALA A 123 -0.33 30.50 14.32
C ALA A 123 -0.57 30.96 15.77
N GLU A 124 0.32 30.59 16.71
CA GLU A 124 0.29 31.05 18.11
C GLU A 124 0.43 32.58 18.22
N ALA A 125 1.31 33.18 17.42
CA ALA A 125 1.46 34.64 17.36
C ALA A 125 0.19 35.36 16.83
N PHE A 126 -0.62 34.69 16.02
CA PHE A 126 -1.87 35.25 15.50
C PHE A 126 -3.05 35.10 16.49
N LEU A 127 -3.01 34.10 17.38
CA LEU A 127 -4.03 33.87 18.41
C LEU A 127 -3.79 34.69 19.69
N ALA A 128 -2.54 35.05 19.99
CA ALA A 128 -2.21 35.88 21.15
C ALA A 128 -2.79 37.31 21.07
N ASP A 129 -3.08 37.81 19.86
CA ASP A 129 -3.67 39.14 19.64
C ASP A 129 -5.20 39.14 19.75
N VAL A 130 -5.84 37.97 19.96
CA VAL A 130 -7.31 37.80 20.04
C VAL A 130 -7.79 37.66 21.51
N GLU A 131 -7.04 38.15 22.49
CA GLU A 131 -7.54 38.22 23.87
C GLU A 131 -8.35 39.52 24.08
N CYS A 132 -9.58 39.55 23.56
CA CYS A 132 -10.51 40.66 23.77
C CYS A 132 -11.15 40.55 25.17
N THR A 133 -10.50 41.12 26.19
CA THR A 133 -11.08 41.28 27.52
C THR A 133 -11.96 42.54 27.57
N ALA A 134 -13.17 42.48 27.01
CA ALA A 134 -14.18 43.49 27.28
C ALA A 134 -15.55 42.80 27.45
N PRO A 135 -16.22 42.94 28.60
CA PRO A 135 -17.55 42.41 28.78
C PRO A 135 -18.52 43.24 27.94
N TYR A 136 -18.99 42.65 26.84
CA TYR A 136 -20.00 43.21 25.97
C TYR A 136 -21.39 42.99 26.59
N GLU A 137 -21.95 44.03 27.19
CA GLU A 137 -23.36 44.12 27.62
C GLU A 137 -24.19 44.76 26.50
N GLY A 138 -24.46 43.99 25.44
CA GLY A 138 -25.36 44.39 24.36
C GLY A 138 -26.33 43.27 24.02
N GLN A 139 -27.63 43.52 24.23
CA GLN A 139 -28.69 42.57 23.87
C GLN A 139 -28.65 42.30 22.35
N LEU A 140 -28.35 41.06 21.98
CA LEU A 140 -28.36 40.59 20.60
C LEU A 140 -29.80 40.31 20.16
N ALA A 141 -30.49 41.32 19.63
CA ALA A 141 -31.76 41.11 18.96
C ALA A 141 -31.51 40.44 17.60
N MET A 142 -31.78 39.13 17.50
CA MET A 142 -31.67 38.42 16.23
C MET A 142 -32.84 38.80 15.31
N THR A 143 -32.61 39.70 14.37
CA THR A 143 -33.49 39.90 13.22
C THR A 143 -33.25 38.79 12.21
N THR A 144 -34.13 37.79 12.19
CA THR A 144 -34.17 36.72 11.19
C THR A 144 -34.55 37.29 9.82
N THR A 145 -33.56 37.67 9.02
CA THR A 145 -33.74 37.99 7.59
C THR A 145 -33.68 36.68 6.80
N ASN A 146 -34.85 36.12 6.48
CA ASN A 146 -34.98 35.00 5.55
C ASN A 146 -34.84 35.52 4.12
N MET A 147 -33.66 35.39 3.52
CA MET A 147 -33.53 35.53 2.07
C MET A 147 -32.33 34.74 1.53
N PHE A 148 -32.49 33.43 1.36
CA PHE A 148 -31.79 32.64 0.34
C PHE A 148 -32.69 31.46 -0.08
N GLN A 149 -33.20 31.51 -1.31
CA GLN A 149 -33.76 30.34 -1.99
C GLN A 149 -32.60 29.59 -2.63
N ALA A 150 -32.30 28.38 -2.16
CA ALA A 150 -31.39 27.47 -2.81
C ALA A 150 -32.18 26.70 -3.89
N ASN A 151 -31.99 27.07 -5.15
CA ASN A 151 -32.44 26.25 -6.26
C ASN A 151 -31.48 25.06 -6.38
N HIS A 152 -31.98 23.85 -6.09
CA HIS A 152 -31.25 22.61 -6.28
C HIS A 152 -31.56 22.05 -7.68
N GLU A 153 -30.74 22.44 -8.65
CA GLU A 153 -30.41 21.68 -9.86
C GLU A 153 -28.88 21.71 -9.82
N ASP A 154 -28.22 20.58 -9.58
CA ASP A 154 -27.74 19.72 -10.66
C ASP A 154 -27.73 18.24 -10.25
N ALA A 155 -28.30 17.39 -11.10
CA ALA A 155 -28.20 15.95 -10.99
C ALA A 155 -26.73 15.52 -11.22
N TYR A 156 -26.08 15.03 -10.17
CA TYR A 156 -24.84 14.25 -10.32
C TYR A 156 -25.21 12.87 -10.88
N ASP A 157 -25.15 12.73 -12.21
CA ASP A 157 -25.14 11.44 -12.88
C ASP A 157 -23.70 10.91 -12.86
N SER A 158 -23.33 10.31 -11.73
CA SER A 158 -22.06 9.61 -11.61
C SER A 158 -22.29 8.16 -12.01
N ASP A 159 -22.38 7.91 -13.31
CA ASP A 159 -22.15 6.60 -13.90
C ASP A 159 -20.71 6.16 -13.57
N VAL A 160 -20.53 5.61 -12.38
CA VAL A 160 -19.34 4.85 -12.03
C VAL A 160 -19.50 3.51 -12.71
N ASP A 161 -18.87 3.38 -13.88
CA ASP A 161 -18.53 2.10 -14.47
C ASP A 161 -17.63 1.35 -13.46
N ASP A 162 -18.25 0.51 -12.64
CA ASP A 162 -17.59 -0.52 -11.84
C ASP A 162 -16.95 -1.53 -12.80
N GLY A 163 -15.82 -1.13 -13.39
CA GLY A 163 -14.93 -2.03 -14.10
C GLY A 163 -14.57 -3.20 -13.19
N PRO A 164 -14.40 -4.42 -13.74
CA PRO A 164 -14.26 -5.62 -12.93
C PRO A 164 -13.08 -5.48 -11.97
N ASP A 165 -13.44 -5.49 -10.68
CA ASP A 165 -12.57 -5.48 -9.53
C ASP A 165 -11.34 -6.38 -9.79
N ALA A 166 -10.15 -5.81 -9.63
CA ALA A 166 -8.88 -6.52 -9.77
C ALA A 166 -8.80 -7.76 -8.87
N SER A 167 -9.67 -7.86 -7.85
CA SER A 167 -9.86 -9.06 -7.03
C SER A 167 -10.35 -10.29 -7.83
N ILE A 168 -11.15 -10.11 -8.88
CA ILE A 168 -11.67 -11.22 -9.72
C ILE A 168 -10.53 -11.83 -10.55
N ALA A 169 -9.57 -11.01 -11.01
CA ALA A 169 -8.42 -11.48 -11.78
C ALA A 169 -7.47 -12.37 -10.95
N PHE A 170 -7.36 -12.15 -9.63
CA PHE A 170 -6.55 -12.97 -8.75
C PHE A 170 -7.11 -14.39 -8.59
N MET A 171 -8.43 -14.54 -8.39
CA MET A 171 -9.05 -15.85 -8.16
C MET A 171 -9.11 -16.74 -9.42
N ALA A 172 -9.14 -16.16 -10.61
CA ALA A 172 -9.21 -16.91 -11.86
C ALA A 172 -7.96 -17.76 -12.14
N ASN A 173 -6.79 -17.34 -11.65
CA ASN A 173 -5.51 -17.99 -11.97
C ASN A 173 -5.31 -19.34 -11.25
N PHE A 174 -6.12 -19.66 -10.23
CA PHE A 174 -6.09 -20.95 -9.54
C PHE A 174 -6.95 -22.03 -10.20
N SER A 175 -7.91 -21.66 -11.05
CA SER A 175 -8.86 -22.62 -11.64
C SER A 175 -8.35 -23.31 -12.92
N SER A 176 -7.17 -22.93 -13.44
CA SER A 176 -6.65 -23.43 -14.74
C SER A 176 -5.56 -24.50 -14.63
N ALA A 177 -5.64 -25.38 -13.63
CA ALA A 177 -4.74 -26.54 -13.56
C ALA A 177 -5.49 -27.81 -13.14
N CYS A 178 -6.40 -28.30 -13.99
CA CYS A 178 -6.65 -29.73 -14.14
C CYS A 178 -7.61 -30.01 -15.32
N SER A 179 -7.05 -30.48 -16.44
CA SER A 179 -7.79 -31.36 -17.35
C SER A 179 -6.98 -32.64 -17.47
N PRO A 180 -7.50 -33.80 -17.02
CA PRO A 180 -6.85 -35.08 -17.27
C PRO A 180 -7.04 -35.49 -18.72
N SER A 181 -5.96 -36.02 -19.28
CA SER A 181 -5.88 -36.84 -20.48
C SER A 181 -7.08 -37.77 -20.65
N SER A 182 -7.82 -37.61 -21.75
CA SER A 182 -8.77 -38.62 -22.24
C SER A 182 -8.03 -39.59 -23.14
N SER A 183 -7.92 -40.85 -22.69
CA SER A 183 -7.40 -41.96 -23.48
C SER A 183 -8.53 -42.71 -24.19
N ASN A 184 -8.21 -43.10 -25.42
CA ASN A 184 -8.66 -44.29 -26.16
C ASN A 184 -10.03 -44.25 -26.89
N ASN A 185 -9.96 -44.52 -28.20
CA ASN A 185 -10.75 -45.59 -28.76
C ASN A 185 -10.03 -46.29 -29.92
N ILE A 186 -9.95 -47.62 -29.78
CA ILE A 186 -9.54 -48.61 -30.77
C ILE A 186 -10.68 -48.72 -31.79
N SER A 187 -10.36 -48.73 -33.08
CA SER A 187 -11.24 -49.31 -34.10
C SER A 187 -10.42 -50.22 -35.01
N ILE A 188 -10.83 -51.48 -34.99
CA ILE A 188 -10.33 -52.59 -35.79
C ILE A 188 -10.93 -52.45 -37.20
N ASN A 189 -10.09 -52.49 -38.23
CA ASN A 189 -10.42 -53.10 -39.52
C ASN A 189 -9.13 -53.46 -40.26
#